data_AF-A0A7Y0SIU3-F1
#
_entry.id   AF-A0A7Y0SIU3-F1
#
_cell.length_a   1.000
_cell.length_b   1.000
_cell.length_c   1.000
_cell.angle_alpha   90.00
_cell.angle_beta   90.00
_cell.angle_gamma   90.00
#
_symmetry.space_group_name_H-M   'P 1'
#
loop_
_entity.id
_entity.type
_entity.pdbx_description
1 polymer ?
#
loop_
_entity_poly.entity_id
_entity_poly.type
_entity_poly.pdbx_seq_one_letter_code
_entity_poly.pdbx_strand_id
1 'polypeptide(L)' 'MIRLLLGMPPKKKAKHRKYKIKPQMVSPDTVKMDMESFNNSEVVKRQVKLAKRAVKKEAAEA' A
#
# COMPACT_ATOMS: atom_id res chain seq x y z
N MET A 1 -25.51 9.77 15.67
CA MET A 1 -26.28 10.98 16.02
C MET A 1 -25.84 11.63 17.34
N ILE A 2 -25.62 10.89 18.43
CA ILE A 2 -25.22 11.44 19.75
C ILE A 2 -24.00 12.38 19.72
N ARG A 3 -22.97 12.09 18.91
CA ARG A 3 -21.75 12.93 18.82
C ARG A 3 -21.98 14.33 18.25
N LEU A 4 -22.97 14.50 17.36
CA LEU A 4 -23.30 15.82 16.79
C LEU A 4 -24.01 16.72 17.80
N LEU A 5 -24.84 16.15 18.68
CA LEU A 5 -25.51 16.86 19.78
C LEU A 5 -24.53 17.36 20.86
N LEU A 6 -23.38 16.68 21.02
CA LEU A 6 -22.32 17.02 21.98
C LEU A 6 -21.24 17.97 21.41
N GLY A 7 -21.44 18.53 20.22
CA GLY A 7 -20.46 19.44 19.60
C GLY A 7 -19.11 18.78 19.23
N MET A 8 -19.02 17.45 19.29
CA MET A 8 -17.78 16.73 19.00
C MET A 8 -17.60 16.59 17.49
N PRO A 9 -16.49 17.09 16.90
CA PRO A 9 -16.25 16.98 15.48
C PRO A 9 -16.19 15.50 15.06
N PRO A 10 -16.74 15.13 13.90
CA PRO A 10 -16.64 13.76 13.41
C PRO A 10 -15.17 13.36 13.33
N LYS A 11 -14.83 12.16 13.85
CA LYS A 11 -13.47 11.63 13.80
C LYS A 11 -12.98 11.70 12.35
N LYS A 12 -12.09 12.64 12.06
CA LYS A 12 -11.43 12.76 10.75
C LYS A 12 -10.66 11.46 10.54
N LYS A 13 -11.08 10.65 9.57
CA LYS A 13 -10.35 9.44 9.17
C LYS A 13 -8.89 9.86 8.91
N ALA A 14 -7.94 9.20 9.58
CA ALA A 14 -6.52 9.48 9.42
C ALA A 14 -6.18 9.36 7.93
N LYS A 15 -5.82 10.49 7.31
CA LYS A 15 -5.55 10.53 5.87
C LYS A 15 -4.22 9.82 5.65
N HIS A 16 -4.23 8.63 5.03
CA HIS A 16 -3.04 7.87 4.58
C HIS A 16 -2.23 8.58 3.47
N ARG A 17 -2.31 9.91 3.38
CA ARG A 17 -1.85 10.76 2.28
C ARG A 17 -0.35 10.73 2.02
N LYS A 18 0.46 10.16 2.91
CA LYS A 18 1.92 10.15 2.80
C LYS A 18 2.51 8.87 2.20
N TYR A 19 1.72 7.80 2.06
CA TYR A 19 2.23 6.52 1.58
C TYR A 19 1.94 6.33 0.08
N LYS A 20 2.97 5.96 -0.69
CA LYS A 20 2.84 5.59 -2.11
C LYS A 20 2.05 4.29 -2.28
N ILE A 21 2.25 3.34 -1.37
CA ILE A 21 1.50 2.08 -1.27
C ILE A 21 0.58 2.24 -0.06
N LYS A 22 -0.72 2.21 -0.29
CA LYS A 22 -1.71 2.54 0.75
C LYS A 22 -1.86 1.36 1.71
N PRO A 23 -1.79 1.59 3.03
CA PRO A 23 -2.21 0.58 3.98
C PRO A 23 -3.74 0.53 4.02
N GLN A 24 -4.30 -0.68 4.10
CA GLN A 24 -5.71 -0.94 4.33
C GLN A 24 -5.87 -1.58 5.71
N MET A 25 -6.57 -0.90 6.61
CA MET A 25 -6.86 -1.42 7.94
C MET A 25 -8.06 -2.37 7.86
N VAL A 26 -7.86 -3.64 8.26
CA VAL A 26 -8.92 -4.67 8.26
C VAL A 26 -9.48 -4.86 9.66
N SER A 27 -8.63 -4.80 10.68
CA SER A 27 -8.99 -4.81 12.10
C SER A 27 -8.04 -3.88 12.89
N PRO A 28 -8.32 -3.57 14.16
CA PRO A 28 -7.44 -2.73 14.99
C PRO A 28 -6.00 -3.26 15.07
N ASP A 29 -5.83 -4.58 15.02
CA ASP A 29 -4.55 -5.25 15.16
C ASP A 29 -3.96 -5.70 13.81
N THR A 30 -4.71 -5.57 12.71
CA THR A 30 -4.29 -6.05 11.39
C THR A 30 -4.40 -4.96 10.33
N VAL A 31 -3.23 -4.58 9.83
CA VAL A 31 -3.07 -3.70 8.68
C VAL A 31 -2.54 -4.53 7.51
N LYS A 32 -3.28 -4.55 6.41
CA LYS A 32 -2.86 -5.17 5.15
C LYS A 32 -2.33 -4.11 4.20
N MET A 33 -1.46 -4.49 3.28
CA MET A 33 -1.15 -3.65 2.14
C MET A 33 -2.29 -3.71 1.12
N ASP A 34 -2.63 -2.57 0.54
CA ASP A 34 -3.49 -2.52 -0.63
C ASP A 34 -2.70 -3.00 -1.86
N MET A 35 -3.07 -4.17 -2.37
CA MET A 35 -2.39 -4.82 -3.49
C MET A 35 -2.52 -4.02 -4.79
N GLU A 36 -3.59 -3.24 -4.96
CA GLU A 36 -3.77 -2.41 -6.14
C GLU A 36 -2.72 -1.28 -6.18
N SER A 37 -2.57 -0.54 -5.08
CA SER A 37 -1.51 0.47 -4.97
C SER A 37 -0.09 -0.12 -4.98
N PHE A 38 0.09 -1.34 -4.47
CA PHE A 38 1.36 -2.05 -4.54
C PHE A 38 1.77 -2.34 -6.00
N ASN A 39 0.87 -2.94 -6.79
CA ASN A 39 1.11 -3.28 -8.19
C ASN A 39 1.30 -2.05 -9.08
N ASN A 40 0.61 -0.96 -8.77
CA ASN A 40 0.71 0.29 -9.52
C ASN A 40 1.96 1.12 -9.14
N SER A 41 2.70 0.75 -8.10
CA SER A 41 3.90 1.45 -7.67
C SER A 41 5.05 1.33 -8.69
N GLU A 42 5.53 2.46 -9.17
CA GLU A 42 6.69 2.53 -10.09
C GLU A 42 7.95 1.91 -9.50
N VAL A 43 8.13 1.98 -8.18
CA VAL A 43 9.27 1.35 -7.49
C VAL A 43 9.19 -0.17 -7.61
N VAL A 44 8.00 -0.74 -7.39
CA VAL A 44 7.76 -2.19 -7.47
C VAL A 44 7.94 -2.66 -8.91
N LYS A 45 7.35 -1.96 -9.88
CA LYS A 45 7.51 -2.29 -11.32
C LYS A 45 8.98 -2.28 -11.74
N ARG A 46 9.77 -1.31 -11.28
CA ARG A 46 11.21 -1.24 -11.57
C ARG A 46 11.96 -2.44 -10.97
N GLN A 47 11.66 -2.80 -9.72
CA GLN A 47 12.28 -3.96 -9.07
C GLN A 47 11.94 -5.26 -9.79
N VAL A 48 10.66 -5.47 -10.15
CA VAL A 48 10.22 -6.64 -10.92
C VAL A 48 10.95 -6.71 -12.27
N LYS A 49 11.11 -5.58 -12.96
CA LYS A 49 11.85 -5.53 -14.23
C LYS A 49 13.32 -5.93 -14.07
N LEU A 50 13.97 -5.49 -13.00
CA LEU A 50 15.36 -5.84 -12.71
C LEU A 50 15.48 -7.33 -12.35
N ALA A 51 14.61 -7.85 -11.50
CA ALA A 51 14.59 -9.26 -11.12
C ALA A 51 14.39 -10.17 -12.35
N LYS A 52 13.45 -9.83 -13.24
CA LYS A 52 13.24 -10.56 -14.50
C LYS A 52 14.48 -10.58 -15.40
N ARG A 53 15.27 -9.51 -15.41
CA ARG A 53 16.53 -9.45 -16.18
C ARG A 53 17.61 -10.32 -15.55
N ALA A 54 17.71 -10.33 -14.21
CA ALA A 54 18.66 -11.17 -13.49
C ALA A 54 18.41 -12.66 -13.77
N VAL A 55 17.16 -13.12 -13.62
CA VAL A 55 16.78 -14.52 -13.88
C VAL A 55 17.07 -14.94 -15.33
N LYS A 56 16.80 -14.06 -16.31
CA LYS A 56 17.13 -14.35 -17.72
C LYS A 56 18.63 -14.46 -17.98
N LYS A 57 19.44 -13.67 -17.27
CA LYS A 57 20.89 -13.70 -17.40
C LYS A 57 21.45 -14.99 -16.79
N GLU A 58 21.00 -15.35 -15.59
CA GLU A 58 21.37 -16.62 -14.95
C GLU A 58 21.00 -17.84 -15.81
N ALA A 59 19.81 -17.85 -16.42
CA ALA A 59 19.39 -18.92 -17.31
C ALA A 59 20.14 -18.97 -18.66
N ALA A 60 20.84 -17.89 -19.06
CA ALA A 60 21.64 -17.85 -20.27
C ALA A 60 23.12 -18.18 -20.03
N GLU A 61 23.55 -18.13 -18.76
CA GLU A 61 24.92 -18.47 -18.32
C GLU A 61 25.02 -19.90 -17.74
N ALA A 62 23.87 -20.58 -17.57
CA ALA A 62 23.76 -21.98 -17.16
C ALA A 62 23.60 -22.92 -18.38
#